data_AF-A0A7C3MXH5-F1
#
_entry.id   AF-A0A7C3MXH5-F1
#
_cell.length_a   1.000
_cell.length_b   1.000
_cell.length_c   1.000
_cell.angle_alpha   90.00
_cell.angle_beta   90.00
_cell.angle_gamma   90.00
#
_symmetry.space_group_name_H-M   'P 1'
#
loop_
_entity.id
_entity.type
_entity.pdbx_description
1 polymer ?
#
loop_
_entity_poly.entity_id
_entity_poly.type
_entity_poly.pdbx_seq_one_letter_code
_entity_poly.pdbx_strand_id
1 'polypeptide(L)'
;MSCGGRTALPGWIETVLGLALNAALAASILSLGYLLYGVLFGPIPEFHQIASHEDRLRIATNISLACRVLVWAGPVAALVLIQRYYLEGTLQVSLILLGAALLVGVPYLLAGDQEAATSAGPLLTVLQAFRLLGSYLIAGGVGASLIASAVVWRDKWRVRRRYEGATGIRPGVRGRIYATCWQTPAARTPLCPTCPAFLGRKSCWRRQSGCYCDPTIGVKGRQQVSQAASGKRERLIQCCECEIYAFHQRQKYRFAAPAAVLGSAYVIYRLWGRIDHLYSALVAWAGHVAFRFSFGSGQEPEAAAKAMRTALDTPVFRWMILISLSLGAVISALRLVEHIIFDRHL
;
A
#
# COMPACT_ATOMS: atom_id res chain seq x y z
N MET A 1 12.04 2.99 24.00
CA MET A 1 11.04 3.07 22.93
C MET A 1 10.30 1.74 22.87
N SER A 2 9.26 1.62 23.68
CA SER A 2 8.55 0.36 23.93
C SER A 2 7.32 0.25 23.02
N CYS A 3 7.28 -0.85 22.27
CA CYS A 3 6.09 -1.61 21.86
C CYS A 3 4.81 -0.79 21.61
N GLY A 4 4.67 -0.32 20.37
CA GLY A 4 3.35 -0.20 19.78
C GLY A 4 2.67 -1.57 19.89
N GLY A 5 1.58 -1.63 20.65
CA GLY A 5 0.85 -2.86 20.92
C GLY A 5 0.36 -3.48 19.62
N ARG A 6 1.16 -4.38 19.04
CA ARG A 6 0.64 -5.49 18.26
C ARG A 6 -0.36 -6.15 19.18
N THR A 7 -1.63 -6.18 18.79
CA THR A 7 -2.57 -7.12 19.38
C THR A 7 -1.95 -8.49 19.15
N ALA A 8 -1.29 -9.05 20.16
CA ALA A 8 -0.65 -10.34 20.06
C ALA A 8 -1.72 -11.30 19.55
N LEU A 9 -1.46 -11.94 18.41
CA LEU A 9 -2.35 -12.99 17.96
C LEU A 9 -2.33 -14.07 19.05
N PRO A 10 -3.45 -14.76 19.30
CA PRO A 10 -3.44 -15.93 20.15
C PRO A 10 -2.27 -16.85 19.75
N GLY A 11 -1.48 -17.33 20.71
CA GLY A 11 -0.22 -18.03 20.41
C GLY A 11 -0.37 -19.23 19.47
N TRP A 12 -1.51 -19.93 19.52
CA TRP A 12 -1.79 -21.03 18.59
C TRP A 12 -1.91 -20.58 17.12
N ILE A 13 -2.40 -19.35 16.86
CA ILE A 13 -2.46 -18.79 15.50
C ILE A 13 -1.06 -18.53 14.99
N GLU A 14 -0.16 -18.00 15.82
CA GLU A 14 1.23 -17.78 15.43
C GLU A 14 1.94 -19.09 15.09
N THR A 15 1.68 -20.16 15.86
CA THR A 15 2.20 -21.50 15.57
C THR A 15 1.66 -22.06 14.25
N VAL A 16 0.35 -21.95 14.01
CA VAL A 16 -0.27 -22.42 12.76
C VAL A 16 0.26 -21.63 11.55
N LEU A 17 0.38 -20.31 11.65
CA LEU A 17 0.95 -19.48 10.61
C LEU A 17 2.42 -19.81 10.36
N GLY A 18 3.20 -20.09 11.41
CA GLY A 18 4.59 -20.52 11.29
C GLY A 18 4.72 -21.86 10.56
N LEU A 19 3.88 -22.83 10.90
CA LEU A 19 3.86 -24.13 10.23
C LEU A 19 3.43 -23.99 8.76
N ALA A 20 2.37 -23.22 8.51
CA ALA A 20 1.88 -22.94 7.17
C ALA A 20 2.95 -22.26 6.30
N LEU A 21 3.68 -21.29 6.86
CA LEU A 21 4.79 -20.61 6.17
C LEU A 21 5.90 -21.59 5.81
N ASN A 22 6.35 -22.40 6.77
CA ASN A 22 7.42 -23.36 6.54
C ASN A 22 7.04 -24.41 5.48
N ALA A 23 5.81 -24.94 5.56
CA ALA A 23 5.29 -25.89 4.58
C ALA A 23 5.18 -25.27 3.19
N ALA A 24 4.64 -24.05 3.08
CA ALA A 24 4.50 -23.34 1.81
C ALA A 24 5.86 -22.98 1.19
N LEU A 25 6.84 -22.56 2.01
CA LEU A 25 8.21 -22.29 1.56
C LEU A 25 8.89 -23.57 1.09
N ALA A 26 8.83 -24.66 1.85
CA ALA A 26 9.37 -25.96 1.44
C ALA A 26 8.75 -26.44 0.13
N ALA A 27 7.42 -26.40 -0.01
CA ALA A 27 6.74 -26.78 -1.24
C ALA A 27 7.14 -25.90 -2.43
N SER A 28 7.29 -24.58 -2.21
CA SER A 28 7.71 -23.63 -3.25
C SER A 28 9.16 -23.88 -3.68
N ILE A 29 10.08 -24.07 -2.72
CA ILE A 29 11.50 -24.33 -2.99
C ILE A 29 11.69 -25.66 -3.71
N LEU A 30 11.02 -26.73 -3.26
CA LEU A 30 11.09 -28.04 -3.91
C LEU A 30 10.53 -28.00 -5.33
N SER A 31 9.38 -27.35 -5.53
CA SER A 31 8.78 -27.21 -6.87
C SER A 31 9.65 -26.35 -7.78
N LEU A 32 10.18 -25.24 -7.26
CA LEU A 32 11.11 -24.38 -8.00
C LEU A 32 12.39 -25.12 -8.39
N GLY A 33 12.98 -25.86 -7.45
CA GLY A 33 14.18 -26.67 -7.68
C GLY A 33 13.94 -27.77 -8.72
N TYR A 34 12.80 -28.46 -8.63
CA TYR A 34 12.41 -29.48 -9.63
C TYR A 34 12.24 -28.88 -11.03
N LEU A 35 11.57 -27.73 -11.14
CA LEU A 35 11.36 -27.05 -12.42
C LEU A 35 12.68 -26.51 -12.99
N LEU A 36 13.51 -25.86 -12.18
CA LEU A 36 14.83 -25.38 -12.60
C LEU A 36 15.75 -26.54 -13.02
N TYR A 37 15.74 -27.65 -12.27
CA TYR A 37 16.46 -28.85 -12.66
C TYR A 37 15.98 -29.40 -14.00
N GLY A 38 14.67 -29.52 -14.19
CA GLY A 38 14.08 -29.99 -15.44
C GLY A 38 14.42 -29.12 -16.65
N VAL A 39 14.53 -27.80 -16.44
CA VAL A 39 14.83 -26.82 -17.48
C VAL A 39 16.33 -26.76 -17.80
N LEU A 40 17.21 -26.75 -16.79
CA LEU A 40 18.65 -26.56 -16.98
C LEU A 40 19.40 -27.85 -17.30
N PHE A 41 18.97 -28.98 -16.71
CA PHE A 41 19.67 -30.26 -16.82
C PHE A 41 18.78 -31.39 -17.33
N GLY A 42 17.47 -31.16 -17.41
CA GLY A 42 16.48 -32.19 -17.68
C GLY A 42 15.97 -32.20 -19.13
N PRO A 43 14.99 -33.07 -19.41
CA PRO A 43 14.48 -33.30 -20.76
C PRO A 43 13.42 -32.28 -21.19
N ILE A 44 13.25 -31.15 -20.49
CA ILE A 44 12.20 -30.17 -20.83
C ILE A 44 12.48 -29.48 -22.17
N PRO A 45 13.70 -29.03 -22.48
CA PRO A 45 14.01 -28.43 -23.80
C PRO A 45 13.86 -29.47 -24.94
N GLU A 46 14.23 -30.72 -24.68
CA GLU A 46 14.21 -31.83 -25.65
C GLU A 46 12.95 -32.69 -25.54
N PHE A 47 11.85 -32.17 -24.97
CA PHE A 47 10.67 -32.96 -24.65
C PHE A 47 10.06 -33.68 -25.88
N HIS A 48 10.25 -33.11 -27.07
CA HIS A 48 9.80 -33.67 -28.35
C HIS A 48 10.61 -34.89 -28.81
N GLN A 49 11.83 -35.13 -28.28
CA GLN A 49 12.72 -36.22 -28.68
C GLN A 49 12.50 -37.51 -27.90
N ILE A 50 11.75 -37.46 -26.80
CA ILE A 50 11.49 -38.63 -25.93
C ILE A 50 10.68 -39.68 -26.70
N ALA A 51 11.24 -40.85 -27.03
CA ALA A 51 10.56 -41.80 -27.92
C ALA A 51 9.27 -42.41 -27.33
N SER A 52 9.25 -42.67 -26.02
CA SER A 52 8.11 -43.29 -25.33
C SER A 52 7.00 -42.29 -25.03
N HIS A 53 5.78 -42.58 -25.50
CA HIS A 53 4.60 -41.77 -25.20
C HIS A 53 4.24 -41.81 -23.70
N GLU A 54 4.46 -42.94 -23.02
CA GLU A 54 4.19 -43.10 -21.60
C GLU A 54 5.09 -42.19 -20.75
N ASP A 55 6.38 -42.12 -21.09
CA ASP A 55 7.34 -41.27 -20.39
C ASP A 55 7.03 -39.78 -20.59
N ARG A 56 6.61 -39.38 -21.80
CA ARG A 56 6.14 -38.00 -22.06
C ARG A 56 4.97 -37.62 -21.16
N LEU A 57 3.96 -38.48 -21.05
CA LEU A 57 2.79 -38.22 -20.22
C LEU A 57 3.15 -38.12 -18.73
N ARG A 58 4.03 -39.01 -18.25
CA ARG A 58 4.51 -38.99 -16.86
C ARG A 58 5.25 -37.70 -16.53
N ILE A 59 6.19 -37.29 -17.40
CA ILE A 59 6.97 -36.07 -17.23
C ILE A 59 6.06 -34.84 -17.29
N ALA A 60 5.15 -34.76 -18.27
CA ALA A 60 4.21 -33.65 -18.39
C ALA A 60 3.30 -33.52 -17.15
N THR A 61 2.82 -34.66 -16.62
CA THR A 61 1.98 -34.68 -15.42
C THR A 61 2.76 -34.16 -14.21
N ASN A 62 4.00 -34.62 -14.01
CA ASN A 62 4.85 -34.17 -12.91
C ASN A 62 5.19 -32.67 -13.00
N ILE A 63 5.52 -32.18 -14.20
CA ILE A 63 5.75 -30.74 -14.44
C ILE A 63 4.48 -29.94 -14.12
N SER A 64 3.32 -30.39 -14.60
CA SER A 64 2.05 -29.70 -14.35
C SER A 64 1.72 -29.65 -12.85
N LEU A 65 2.02 -30.72 -12.11
CA LEU A 65 1.85 -30.78 -10.66
C LEU A 65 2.79 -29.79 -9.97
N ALA A 66 4.08 -29.81 -10.30
CA ALA A 66 5.06 -28.89 -9.74
C ALA A 66 4.70 -27.42 -10.02
N CYS A 67 4.26 -27.10 -11.23
CA CYS A 67 3.75 -25.76 -11.59
C CYS A 67 2.57 -25.35 -10.72
N ARG A 68 1.57 -26.23 -10.53
CA ARG A 68 0.41 -25.93 -9.67
C ARG A 68 0.83 -25.73 -8.22
N VAL A 69 1.69 -26.59 -7.69
CA VAL A 69 2.19 -26.47 -6.31
C VAL A 69 2.93 -25.14 -6.14
N LEU A 70 3.80 -24.76 -7.09
CA LEU A 70 4.52 -23.48 -7.05
C LEU A 70 3.56 -22.27 -7.09
N VAL A 71 2.56 -22.30 -7.98
CA VAL A 71 1.59 -21.20 -8.15
C VAL A 71 0.69 -21.03 -6.92
N TRP A 72 0.39 -22.08 -6.17
CA TRP A 72 -0.43 -21.98 -4.95
C TRP A 72 0.40 -21.75 -3.69
N ALA A 73 1.52 -22.47 -3.53
CA ALA A 73 2.36 -22.36 -2.34
C ALA A 73 3.07 -21.00 -2.26
N GLY A 74 3.50 -20.44 -3.39
CA GLY A 74 4.20 -19.15 -3.44
C GLY A 74 3.37 -17.98 -2.89
N PRO A 75 2.14 -17.73 -3.39
CA PRO A 75 1.25 -16.70 -2.86
C PRO A 75 0.86 -16.94 -1.40
N VAL A 76 0.66 -18.20 -0.98
CA VAL A 76 0.39 -18.52 0.43
C VAL A 76 1.58 -18.12 1.31
N ALA A 77 2.81 -18.48 0.92
CA ALA A 77 4.01 -18.07 1.64
C ALA A 77 4.15 -16.54 1.68
N ALA A 78 3.92 -15.85 0.55
CA ALA A 78 3.97 -14.40 0.47
C ALA A 78 2.93 -13.72 1.36
N LEU A 79 1.69 -14.22 1.39
CA LEU A 79 0.63 -13.69 2.25
C LEU A 79 0.96 -13.85 3.72
N VAL A 80 1.51 -15.00 4.14
CA VAL A 80 1.91 -15.20 5.54
C VAL A 80 3.11 -14.32 5.91
N LEU A 81 4.10 -14.16 5.01
CA LEU A 81 5.21 -13.22 5.20
C LEU A 81 4.73 -11.79 5.35
N ILE A 82 3.83 -11.34 4.46
CA ILE A 82 3.22 -10.01 4.53
C ILE A 82 2.48 -9.85 5.86
N GLN A 83 1.63 -10.81 6.25
CA GLN A 83 0.89 -10.72 7.51
C GLN A 83 1.82 -10.56 8.72
N ARG A 84 2.97 -11.25 8.72
CA ARG A 84 3.93 -11.23 9.84
C ARG A 84 4.83 -9.99 9.84
N TYR A 85 5.20 -9.48 8.67
CA TYR A 85 6.24 -8.47 8.48
C TYR A 85 5.79 -7.28 7.61
N TYR A 86 4.49 -6.99 7.51
CA TYR A 86 4.00 -5.88 6.66
C TYR A 86 4.57 -4.51 7.05
N LEU A 87 5.08 -4.30 8.27
CA LEU A 87 5.70 -3.04 8.67
C LEU A 87 7.16 -2.91 8.19
N GLU A 88 7.80 -4.00 7.79
CA GLU A 88 9.16 -3.98 7.27
C GLU A 88 9.14 -3.63 5.78
N GLY A 89 9.53 -2.39 5.46
CA GLY A 89 9.57 -1.91 4.08
C GLY A 89 10.52 -2.71 3.18
N THR A 90 11.57 -3.30 3.76
CA THR A 90 12.53 -4.15 3.04
C THR A 90 11.86 -5.39 2.44
N LEU A 91 10.99 -6.08 3.19
CA LEU A 91 10.29 -7.26 2.70
C LEU A 91 9.41 -6.92 1.48
N GLN A 92 8.70 -5.79 1.53
CA GLN A 92 7.81 -5.37 0.46
C GLN A 92 8.58 -5.14 -0.85
N VAL A 93 9.70 -4.43 -0.76
CA VAL A 93 10.60 -4.19 -1.90
C VAL A 93 11.19 -5.51 -2.41
N SER A 94 11.62 -6.41 -1.52
CA SER A 94 12.14 -7.73 -1.90
C SER A 94 11.10 -8.57 -2.64
N LEU A 95 9.83 -8.56 -2.21
CA LEU A 95 8.74 -9.27 -2.89
C LEU A 95 8.47 -8.70 -4.29
N ILE A 96 8.51 -7.37 -4.45
CA ILE A 96 8.33 -6.72 -5.74
C ILE A 96 9.50 -7.07 -6.68
N LEU A 97 10.74 -6.99 -6.19
CA LEU A 97 11.93 -7.31 -6.98
C LEU A 97 11.97 -8.79 -7.38
N LEU A 98 11.70 -9.70 -6.44
CA LEU A 98 11.63 -11.13 -6.71
C LEU A 98 10.50 -11.43 -7.71
N GLY A 99 9.33 -10.83 -7.52
CA GLY A 99 8.21 -10.98 -8.43
C GLY A 99 8.52 -10.48 -9.83
N ALA A 100 9.22 -9.35 -9.96
CA ALA A 100 9.68 -8.83 -11.25
C ALA A 100 10.71 -9.75 -11.91
N ALA A 101 11.65 -10.30 -11.14
CA ALA A 101 12.63 -11.27 -11.62
C ALA A 101 11.96 -12.56 -12.13
N LEU A 102 10.92 -13.07 -11.45
CA LEU A 102 10.19 -14.25 -11.91
C LEU A 102 9.26 -13.94 -13.11
N LEU A 103 8.62 -12.78 -13.12
CA LEU A 103 7.68 -12.38 -14.17
C LEU A 103 8.39 -12.10 -15.51
N VAL A 104 9.53 -11.41 -15.45
CA VAL A 104 10.28 -10.94 -16.62
C VAL A 104 11.52 -11.77 -16.85
N GLY A 105 12.33 -11.97 -15.81
CA GLY A 105 13.65 -12.60 -15.93
C GLY A 105 13.59 -14.09 -16.30
N VAL A 106 12.70 -14.88 -15.69
CA VAL A 106 12.63 -16.32 -16.01
C VAL A 106 12.16 -16.58 -17.43
N PRO A 107 11.03 -16.01 -17.91
CA PRO A 107 10.63 -16.22 -19.30
C PRO A 107 11.65 -15.77 -20.32
N TYR A 108 12.44 -14.79 -19.94
CA TYR A 108 13.49 -14.25 -20.76
C TYR A 108 14.71 -15.16 -20.86
N LEU A 109 15.20 -15.70 -19.73
CA LEU A 109 16.31 -16.65 -19.72
C LEU A 109 15.99 -17.90 -20.55
N LEU A 110 14.70 -18.25 -20.63
CA LEU A 110 14.21 -19.42 -21.37
C LEU A 110 13.72 -19.08 -22.79
N ALA A 111 13.59 -17.80 -23.13
CA ALA A 111 13.15 -17.37 -24.46
C ALA A 111 14.24 -17.51 -25.53
N GLY A 112 15.51 -17.72 -25.13
CA GLY A 112 16.59 -18.04 -26.07
C GLY A 112 16.30 -19.28 -26.92
N ASP A 113 15.51 -20.22 -26.38
CA ASP A 113 15.12 -21.48 -27.05
C ASP A 113 13.68 -21.44 -27.61
N GLN A 114 13.21 -20.28 -28.07
CA GLN A 114 11.80 -20.08 -28.46
C GLN A 114 11.30 -21.00 -29.57
N GLU A 115 12.17 -21.47 -30.48
CA GLU A 115 11.77 -22.46 -31.50
C GLU A 115 11.37 -23.81 -30.88
N ALA A 116 12.01 -24.20 -29.77
CA ALA A 116 11.64 -25.37 -28.99
C ALA A 116 10.37 -25.12 -28.14
N ALA A 117 10.16 -23.89 -27.68
CA ALA A 117 9.00 -23.53 -26.85
C ALA A 117 7.66 -23.60 -27.58
N THR A 118 7.64 -23.35 -28.90
CA THR A 118 6.41 -23.44 -29.70
C THR A 118 5.91 -24.87 -29.92
N SER A 119 6.78 -25.88 -29.79
CA SER A 119 6.44 -27.29 -29.97
C SER A 119 6.33 -28.06 -28.64
N ALA A 120 6.95 -27.57 -27.56
CA ALA A 120 6.96 -28.20 -26.24
C ALA A 120 5.90 -27.60 -25.29
N GLY A 121 4.69 -28.15 -25.29
CA GLY A 121 3.61 -27.78 -24.35
C GLY A 121 4.00 -27.66 -22.85
N PRO A 122 4.90 -28.50 -22.30
CA PRO A 122 5.34 -28.40 -20.90
C PRO A 122 6.12 -27.12 -20.59
N LEU A 123 7.00 -26.66 -21.49
CA LEU A 123 7.80 -25.45 -21.27
C LEU A 123 6.91 -24.21 -21.14
N LEU A 124 5.88 -24.10 -21.99
CA LEU A 124 4.88 -23.03 -21.89
C LEU A 124 4.15 -23.04 -20.54
N THR A 125 3.84 -24.23 -20.02
CA THR A 125 3.20 -24.40 -18.71
C THR A 125 4.11 -23.89 -17.57
N VAL A 126 5.41 -24.19 -17.65
CA VAL A 126 6.41 -23.69 -16.70
C VAL A 126 6.51 -22.16 -16.76
N LEU A 127 6.62 -21.60 -17.96
CA LEU A 127 6.68 -20.16 -18.18
C LEU A 127 5.45 -19.44 -17.62
N GLN A 128 4.25 -19.99 -17.85
CA GLN A 128 3.02 -19.44 -17.32
C GLN A 128 2.97 -19.49 -15.79
N ALA A 129 3.46 -20.58 -15.18
CA ALA A 129 3.53 -20.70 -13.72
C ALA A 129 4.44 -19.63 -13.09
N PHE A 130 5.61 -19.39 -13.69
CA PHE A 130 6.53 -18.33 -13.24
C PHE A 130 5.93 -16.94 -13.39
N ARG A 131 5.24 -16.66 -14.50
CA ARG A 131 4.56 -15.38 -14.71
C ARG A 131 3.46 -15.15 -13.68
N LEU A 132 2.62 -16.15 -13.43
CA LEU A 132 1.56 -16.07 -12.42
C LEU A 132 2.16 -15.84 -11.03
N LEU A 133 3.17 -16.63 -10.63
CA LEU A 133 3.83 -16.44 -9.34
C LEU A 133 4.44 -15.03 -9.23
N GLY A 134 5.19 -14.59 -10.24
CA GLY A 134 5.79 -13.26 -10.26
C GLY A 134 4.76 -12.14 -10.14
N SER A 135 3.62 -12.28 -10.84
CA SER A 135 2.51 -11.32 -10.73
C SER A 135 1.92 -11.27 -9.32
N TYR A 136 1.72 -12.42 -8.66
CA TYR A 136 1.21 -12.46 -7.29
C TYR A 136 2.18 -11.85 -6.27
N LEU A 137 3.49 -12.07 -6.43
CA LEU A 137 4.49 -11.48 -5.54
C LEU A 137 4.54 -9.95 -5.67
N ILE A 138 4.47 -9.42 -6.90
CA ILE A 138 4.38 -7.97 -7.14
C ILE A 138 3.09 -7.42 -6.50
N ALA A 139 1.95 -8.08 -6.73
CA ALA A 139 0.66 -7.71 -6.14
C ALA A 139 0.76 -7.63 -4.62
N GLY A 140 1.31 -8.68 -4.01
CA GLY A 140 1.47 -8.83 -2.57
C GLY A 140 2.37 -7.74 -2.00
N GLY A 141 3.53 -7.50 -2.61
CA GLY A 141 4.47 -6.46 -2.16
C GLY A 141 3.88 -5.05 -2.25
N VAL A 142 3.21 -4.71 -3.35
CA VAL A 142 2.51 -3.42 -3.51
C VAL A 142 1.36 -3.30 -2.51
N GLY A 143 0.51 -4.33 -2.39
CA GLY A 143 -0.59 -4.35 -1.43
C GLY A 143 -0.12 -4.19 0.01
N ALA A 144 0.94 -4.89 0.40
CA ALA A 144 1.56 -4.79 1.72
C ALA A 144 2.08 -3.37 2.00
N SER A 145 2.71 -2.72 1.01
CA SER A 145 3.19 -1.33 1.11
C SER A 145 2.05 -0.34 1.39
N LEU A 146 0.91 -0.55 0.74
CA LEU A 146 -0.29 0.27 0.92
C LEU A 146 -0.91 0.03 2.31
N ILE A 147 -1.00 -1.22 2.76
CA ILE A 147 -1.49 -1.58 4.09
C ILE A 147 -0.60 -0.99 5.18
N ALA A 148 0.72 -1.13 5.07
CA ALA A 148 1.68 -0.58 6.03
C ALA A 148 1.54 0.94 6.15
N SER A 149 1.45 1.62 5.00
CA SER A 149 1.20 3.05 4.93
C SER A 149 -0.10 3.44 5.62
N ALA A 150 -1.18 2.67 5.45
CA ALA A 150 -2.47 2.90 6.08
C ALA A 150 -2.43 2.66 7.60
N VAL A 151 -1.71 1.65 8.08
CA VAL A 151 -1.56 1.35 9.52
C VAL A 151 -0.75 2.43 10.23
N VAL A 152 0.42 2.79 9.69
CA VAL A 152 1.25 3.88 10.24
C VAL A 152 0.44 5.18 10.31
N TRP A 153 -0.35 5.44 9.27
CA TRP A 153 -1.25 6.58 9.25
C TRP A 153 -2.31 6.47 10.36
N ARG A 154 -3.03 5.35 10.45
CA ARG A 154 -4.04 5.11 11.50
C ARG A 154 -3.48 5.30 12.91
N ASP A 155 -2.25 4.85 13.18
CA ASP A 155 -1.65 4.93 14.50
C ASP A 155 -1.21 6.35 14.84
N LYS A 156 -0.66 7.11 13.88
CA LYS A 156 -0.47 8.57 14.03
C LYS A 156 -1.78 9.27 14.39
N TRP A 157 -2.88 8.88 13.75
CA TRP A 157 -4.22 9.40 14.06
C TRP A 157 -4.72 9.01 15.46
N ARG A 158 -4.43 7.80 15.95
CA ARG A 158 -4.80 7.37 17.32
C ARG A 158 -4.02 8.12 18.38
N VAL A 159 -2.72 8.28 18.21
CA VAL A 159 -1.87 9.04 19.14
C VAL A 159 -2.40 10.46 19.24
N ARG A 160 -2.69 11.10 18.10
CA ARG A 160 -3.30 12.43 18.06
C ARG A 160 -4.66 12.51 18.78
N ARG A 161 -5.48 11.44 18.77
CA ARG A 161 -6.72 11.39 19.57
C ARG A 161 -6.51 11.18 21.07
N ARG A 162 -5.49 10.42 21.49
CA ARG A 162 -5.22 10.20 22.92
C ARG A 162 -4.76 11.48 23.61
N TYR A 163 -3.95 12.30 22.94
CA TYR A 163 -3.59 13.63 23.44
C TYR A 163 -4.81 14.51 23.68
N GLU A 164 -5.89 14.34 22.91
CA GLU A 164 -7.15 15.06 23.11
C GLU A 164 -8.03 14.46 24.23
N GLY A 165 -7.94 13.15 24.49
CA GLY A 165 -8.67 12.56 25.62
C GLY A 165 -8.08 13.00 26.97
N ALA A 166 -6.76 13.17 27.02
CA ALA A 166 -6.04 13.58 28.24
C ALA A 166 -6.34 15.03 28.67
N THR A 167 -6.95 15.84 27.81
CA THR A 167 -7.19 17.27 28.08
C THR A 167 -8.54 17.57 28.73
N GLY A 168 -9.30 16.53 29.13
CA GLY A 168 -10.54 16.68 29.90
C GLY A 168 -11.77 16.99 29.04
N ILE A 169 -11.79 16.48 27.81
CA ILE A 169 -12.92 16.63 26.87
C ILE A 169 -14.17 15.92 27.42
N ARG A 170 -15.27 16.66 27.57
CA ARG A 170 -16.55 16.12 28.09
C ARG A 170 -17.13 15.02 27.18
N PRO A 171 -17.35 13.79 27.67
CA PRO A 171 -18.08 12.78 26.93
C PRO A 171 -19.56 13.18 26.79
N GLY A 172 -20.15 13.04 25.60
CA GLY A 172 -21.59 13.19 25.37
C GLY A 172 -22.05 14.44 24.60
N VAL A 173 -21.21 15.46 24.41
CA VAL A 173 -21.57 16.60 23.55
C VAL A 173 -21.37 16.22 22.09
N ARG A 174 -22.45 15.84 21.39
CA ARG A 174 -22.44 15.72 19.93
C ARG A 174 -22.23 17.12 19.34
N GLY A 175 -20.98 17.43 19.00
CA GLY A 175 -20.63 18.72 18.42
C GLY A 175 -21.41 18.97 17.14
N ARG A 176 -22.14 20.10 17.08
CA ARG A 176 -22.73 20.58 15.82
C ARG A 176 -21.61 20.89 14.81
N ILE A 177 -21.93 20.74 13.53
CA ILE A 177 -21.05 21.17 12.45
C ILE A 177 -20.88 22.69 12.60
N TYR A 178 -19.63 23.17 12.67
CA TYR A 178 -19.33 24.57 13.00
C TYR A 178 -19.80 25.02 14.39
N ALA A 179 -19.74 24.12 15.38
CA ALA A 179 -19.99 24.47 16.79
C ALA A 179 -19.15 25.69 17.22
N THR A 180 -19.74 26.62 17.95
CA THR A 180 -18.95 27.70 18.55
C THR A 180 -17.97 27.15 19.59
N CYS A 181 -16.93 27.93 19.94
CA CYS A 181 -15.85 27.42 20.80
C CYS A 181 -16.37 26.87 22.14
N TRP A 182 -17.41 27.45 22.74
CA TRP A 182 -18.04 26.99 23.99
C TRP A 182 -18.98 25.79 23.82
N GLN A 183 -19.38 25.44 22.59
CA GLN A 183 -20.15 24.24 22.27
C GLN A 183 -19.24 23.03 22.00
N THR A 184 -17.93 23.26 21.83
CA THR A 184 -16.97 22.18 21.67
C THR A 184 -16.69 21.52 23.03
N PRO A 185 -16.42 20.21 23.06
CA PRO A 185 -16.19 19.52 24.33
C PRO A 185 -14.82 19.85 24.96
N ALA A 186 -13.94 20.55 24.23
CA ALA A 186 -12.70 21.15 24.73
C ALA A 186 -12.92 22.50 25.47
N ALA A 187 -14.14 23.02 25.52
CA ALA A 187 -14.47 24.26 26.21
C ALA A 187 -14.37 24.10 27.73
N ARG A 188 -13.54 24.93 28.36
CA ARG A 188 -13.48 25.05 29.83
C ARG A 188 -14.64 25.90 30.33
N THR A 189 -15.71 25.24 30.80
CA THR A 189 -16.92 25.89 31.32
C THR A 189 -16.69 26.96 32.39
N PRO A 190 -15.74 26.84 33.33
CA PRO A 190 -15.50 27.87 34.36
C PRO A 190 -14.97 29.19 33.78
N LEU A 191 -14.35 29.16 32.61
CA LEU A 191 -13.77 30.33 31.94
C LEU A 191 -14.76 31.02 31.00
N CYS A 192 -15.95 30.44 30.76
CA CYS A 192 -16.95 31.03 29.87
C CYS A 192 -17.39 32.45 30.31
N PRO A 193 -17.70 32.72 31.59
CA PRO A 193 -18.17 34.05 32.01
C PRO A 193 -17.14 35.16 31.80
N THR A 194 -15.84 34.84 31.87
CA THR A 194 -14.73 35.79 31.72
C THR A 194 -14.18 35.84 30.29
N CYS A 195 -14.61 34.94 29.40
CA CYS A 195 -14.09 34.86 28.04
C CYS A 195 -14.70 35.95 27.13
N PRO A 196 -13.91 36.83 26.52
CA PRO A 196 -14.42 37.90 25.65
C PRO A 196 -15.04 37.36 24.35
N ALA A 197 -14.64 36.17 23.91
CA ALA A 197 -15.24 35.49 22.77
C ALA A 197 -16.65 34.97 23.12
N PHE A 198 -16.83 34.43 24.33
CA PHE A 198 -18.14 33.97 24.82
C PHE A 198 -19.11 35.14 25.02
N LEU A 199 -18.67 36.19 25.72
CA LEU A 199 -19.46 37.41 25.94
C LEU A 199 -19.87 38.08 24.62
N GLY A 200 -18.93 38.17 23.67
CA GLY A 200 -19.19 38.72 22.35
C GLY A 200 -19.92 37.79 21.38
N ARG A 201 -20.26 36.55 21.78
CA ARG A 201 -20.82 35.47 20.94
C ARG A 201 -20.07 35.30 19.60
N LYS A 202 -18.77 35.54 19.58
CA LYS A 202 -17.90 35.35 18.41
C LYS A 202 -16.94 34.20 18.66
N SER A 203 -16.58 33.45 17.62
CA SER A 203 -15.65 32.34 17.73
C SER A 203 -14.22 32.84 17.99
N CYS A 204 -13.48 32.14 18.86
CA CYS A 204 -12.16 32.56 19.34
C CYS A 204 -11.15 32.82 18.22
N TRP A 205 -11.13 31.99 17.17
CA TRP A 205 -10.27 32.17 16.00
C TRP A 205 -10.52 33.46 15.20
N ARG A 206 -11.76 33.99 15.22
CA ARG A 206 -12.16 35.19 14.47
C ARG A 206 -11.82 36.45 15.25
N ARG A 207 -11.81 36.35 16.58
CA ARG A 207 -11.39 37.41 17.50
C ARG A 207 -9.88 37.40 17.77
N GLN A 208 -9.20 36.28 17.47
CA GLN A 208 -7.79 36.02 17.78
C GLN A 208 -7.47 36.19 19.29
N SER A 209 -8.47 35.96 20.15
CA SER A 209 -8.37 36.04 21.61
C SER A 209 -9.27 34.97 22.23
N GLY A 210 -8.75 34.16 23.14
CA GLY A 210 -9.52 33.09 23.79
C GLY A 210 -8.71 32.40 24.88
N CYS A 211 -9.35 31.51 25.65
CA CYS A 211 -8.75 30.84 26.81
C CYS A 211 -7.43 30.09 26.54
N TYR A 212 -7.17 29.66 25.30
CA TYR A 212 -5.92 29.01 24.88
C TYR A 212 -4.96 29.93 24.12
N CYS A 213 -5.45 31.03 23.53
CA CYS A 213 -4.62 31.94 22.71
C CYS A 213 -4.30 33.26 23.43
N ASP A 214 -4.84 33.48 24.63
CA ASP A 214 -4.62 34.67 25.45
C ASP A 214 -4.14 34.25 26.86
N PRO A 215 -2.86 34.47 27.19
CA PRO A 215 -2.32 34.09 28.48
C PRO A 215 -3.00 34.84 29.64
N THR A 216 -3.54 36.03 29.41
CA THR A 216 -4.22 36.81 30.48
C THR A 216 -5.49 36.13 31.00
N ILE A 217 -6.13 35.32 30.14
CA ILE A 217 -7.36 34.58 30.47
C ILE A 217 -7.01 33.22 31.08
N GLY A 218 -5.92 32.59 30.62
CA GLY A 218 -5.46 31.28 31.11
C GLY A 218 -4.88 31.30 32.54
N VAL A 219 -4.28 32.41 32.95
CA VAL A 219 -3.54 32.55 34.23
C VAL A 219 -4.45 32.50 35.46
N LYS A 220 -5.76 32.77 35.36
CA LYS A 220 -6.69 32.56 36.50
C LYS A 220 -6.94 31.07 36.82
N GLY A 221 -6.41 30.13 36.04
CA GLY A 221 -6.56 28.68 36.27
C GLY A 221 -5.28 27.83 36.21
N ARG A 222 -4.13 28.40 35.82
CA ARG A 222 -2.81 27.73 35.92
C ARG A 222 -1.76 28.79 36.21
N GLN A 223 -1.03 28.61 37.31
CA GLN A 223 0.10 29.45 37.69
C GLN A 223 1.10 29.59 36.54
N GLN A 224 1.47 30.85 36.30
CA GLN A 224 2.72 31.37 35.74
C GLN A 224 3.56 30.41 34.89
N VAL A 225 3.38 30.48 33.57
CA VAL A 225 4.49 30.33 32.62
C VAL A 225 4.58 31.64 31.85
N SER A 226 5.62 32.39 32.20
CA SER A 226 6.24 33.58 31.57
C SER A 226 5.41 34.44 30.60
N GLN A 227 5.00 35.62 31.10
CA GLN A 227 4.84 36.86 30.33
C GLN A 227 6.26 37.37 29.96
N ALA A 228 6.54 38.12 28.89
CA ALA A 228 5.74 39.08 28.14
C ALA A 228 6.36 39.29 26.74
N ALA A 229 5.60 39.98 25.87
CA ALA A 229 5.98 40.46 24.53
C ALA A 229 6.02 39.42 23.39
N SER A 230 4.99 38.58 23.28
CA SER A 230 4.82 37.77 22.07
C SER A 230 4.09 38.59 20.98
N GLY A 231 4.78 38.82 19.85
CA GLY A 231 4.26 39.55 18.70
C GLY A 231 3.03 38.86 18.09
N LYS A 232 2.27 39.54 17.21
CA LYS A 232 1.08 38.96 16.52
C LYS A 232 1.32 37.55 15.97
N ARG A 233 2.54 37.28 15.48
CA ARG A 233 2.98 35.99 14.92
C ARG A 233 3.05 34.86 15.96
N GLU A 234 3.45 35.18 17.18
CA GLU A 234 3.65 34.21 18.25
C GLU A 234 2.31 33.82 18.91
N ARG A 235 1.35 34.76 18.95
CA ARG A 235 -0.06 34.47 19.27
C ARG A 235 -0.74 33.59 18.22
N LEU A 236 -0.36 33.71 16.95
CA LEU A 236 -0.86 32.85 15.87
C LEU A 236 -0.36 31.41 16.02
N ILE A 237 0.91 31.21 16.38
CA ILE A 237 1.51 29.88 16.63
C ILE A 237 0.79 29.17 17.80
N GLN A 238 0.55 29.87 18.92
CA GLN A 238 -0.22 29.32 20.05
C GLN A 238 -1.65 28.92 19.67
N CYS A 239 -2.28 29.62 18.73
CA CYS A 239 -3.65 29.32 18.31
C CYS A 239 -3.72 28.11 17.38
N CYS A 240 -2.63 27.72 16.72
CA CYS A 240 -2.55 26.52 15.88
C CYS A 240 -2.41 25.23 16.71
N GLU A 241 -1.86 25.33 17.91
CA GLU A 241 -1.79 24.25 18.91
C GLU A 241 -3.07 24.12 19.75
N CYS A 242 -4.02 25.05 19.59
CA CYS A 242 -5.29 25.03 20.33
C CYS A 242 -6.17 23.83 19.95
N GLU A 243 -6.63 23.08 20.94
CA GLU A 243 -7.52 21.92 20.76
C GLU A 243 -8.83 22.26 20.05
N ILE A 244 -9.37 23.47 20.29
CA ILE A 244 -10.60 23.95 19.65
C ILE A 244 -10.37 24.13 18.14
N TYR A 245 -9.19 24.63 17.77
CA TYR A 245 -8.81 24.77 16.37
C TYR A 245 -8.64 23.41 15.69
N ALA A 246 -7.93 22.47 16.34
CA ALA A 246 -7.78 21.09 15.87
C ALA A 246 -9.14 20.39 15.68
N PHE A 247 -10.09 20.62 16.58
CA PHE A 247 -11.46 20.09 16.46
C PHE A 247 -12.15 20.58 15.18
N HIS A 248 -12.06 21.88 14.86
CA HIS A 248 -12.62 22.42 13.62
C HIS A 248 -11.93 21.88 12.36
N GLN A 249 -10.61 21.76 12.37
CA GLN A 249 -9.88 21.19 11.24
C GLN A 249 -10.27 19.72 10.99
N ARG A 250 -10.54 18.95 12.05
CA ARG A 250 -11.10 17.59 11.93
C ARG A 250 -12.50 17.56 11.35
N GLN A 251 -13.37 18.51 11.73
CA GLN A 251 -14.69 18.63 11.10
C GLN A 251 -14.54 18.89 9.60
N LYS A 252 -13.69 19.83 9.19
CA LYS A 252 -13.40 20.09 7.77
C LYS A 252 -12.87 18.85 7.07
N TYR A 253 -11.92 18.14 7.68
CA TYR A 253 -11.38 16.89 7.14
C TYR A 253 -12.46 15.82 6.96
N ARG A 254 -13.37 15.66 7.92
CA ARG A 254 -14.48 14.70 7.85
C ARG A 254 -15.43 14.97 6.68
N PHE A 255 -15.61 16.23 6.29
CA PHE A 255 -16.38 16.59 5.09
C PHE A 255 -15.56 16.46 3.81
N ALA A 256 -14.29 16.84 3.83
CA ALA A 256 -13.42 16.80 2.66
C ALA A 256 -12.98 15.38 2.28
N ALA A 257 -12.83 14.46 3.23
CA ALA A 257 -12.31 13.11 2.97
C ALA A 257 -13.23 12.27 2.06
N PRO A 258 -14.56 12.17 2.27
CA PRO A 258 -15.44 11.50 1.31
C PRO A 258 -15.38 12.11 -0.09
N ALA A 259 -15.32 13.44 -0.17
CA ALA A 259 -15.18 14.14 -1.45
C ALA A 259 -13.84 13.81 -2.14
N ALA A 260 -12.76 13.63 -1.40
CA ALA A 260 -11.48 13.19 -1.95
C ALA A 260 -11.52 11.75 -2.48
N VAL A 261 -12.22 10.85 -1.78
CA VAL A 261 -12.42 9.46 -2.25
C VAL A 261 -13.26 9.43 -3.53
N LEU A 262 -14.40 10.14 -3.56
CA LEU A 262 -15.23 10.23 -4.76
C LEU A 262 -14.52 10.95 -5.91
N GLY A 263 -13.80 12.02 -5.59
CA GLY A 263 -13.02 12.79 -6.56
C GLY A 263 -11.90 11.96 -7.18
N SER A 264 -11.16 11.19 -6.39
CA SER A 264 -10.11 10.30 -6.92
C SER A 264 -10.69 9.19 -7.80
N ALA A 265 -11.81 8.57 -7.41
CA ALA A 265 -12.51 7.60 -8.26
C ALA A 265 -12.97 8.23 -9.59
N TYR A 266 -13.55 9.43 -9.55
CA TYR A 266 -13.96 10.18 -10.74
C TYR A 266 -12.78 10.51 -11.66
N VAL A 267 -11.66 10.96 -11.09
CA VAL A 267 -10.42 11.26 -11.85
C VAL A 267 -9.89 10.00 -12.54
N ILE A 268 -9.84 8.86 -11.84
CA ILE A 268 -9.40 7.59 -12.41
C ILE A 268 -10.33 7.17 -13.56
N TYR A 269 -11.64 7.24 -13.35
CA TYR A 269 -12.63 6.93 -14.40
C TYR A 269 -12.42 7.83 -15.63
N ARG A 270 -12.24 9.15 -15.43
CA ARG A 270 -12.06 10.09 -16.53
C ARG A 270 -10.75 9.90 -17.28
N LEU A 271 -9.71 9.45 -16.58
CA LEU A 271 -8.37 9.18 -17.13
C LEU A 271 -8.18 7.74 -17.60
N TRP A 272 -9.21 6.89 -17.52
CA TRP A 272 -9.10 5.45 -17.83
C TRP A 272 -8.47 5.17 -19.19
N GLY A 273 -8.94 5.83 -20.26
CA GLY A 273 -8.36 5.66 -21.60
C GLY A 273 -6.88 6.07 -21.67
N ARG A 274 -6.48 7.12 -20.95
CA ARG A 274 -5.07 7.55 -20.90
C ARG A 274 -4.21 6.56 -20.11
N ILE A 275 -4.73 6.05 -18.99
CA ILE A 275 -4.05 5.03 -18.18
C ILE A 275 -3.83 3.77 -19.01
N ASP A 276 -4.84 3.36 -19.80
CA ASP A 276 -4.73 2.19 -20.67
C ASP A 276 -3.69 2.36 -21.79
N HIS A 277 -3.65 3.54 -22.42
CA HIS A 277 -2.62 3.87 -23.39
C HIS A 277 -1.22 3.88 -22.77
N LEU A 278 -1.06 4.50 -21.59
CA LEU A 278 0.21 4.50 -20.86
C LEU A 278 0.64 3.10 -20.46
N TYR A 279 -0.28 2.25 -20.00
CA TYR A 279 -0.04 0.85 -19.70
C TYR A 279 0.46 0.10 -20.94
N SER A 280 -0.26 0.21 -22.06
CA SER A 280 0.10 -0.44 -23.32
C SER A 280 1.45 0.03 -23.87
N ALA A 281 1.79 1.31 -23.68
CA ALA A 281 3.07 1.89 -24.04
C ALA A 281 4.19 1.43 -23.11
N LEU A 282 3.95 1.36 -21.80
CA LEU A 282 4.90 0.85 -20.81
C LEU A 282 5.23 -0.63 -21.07
N VAL A 283 4.23 -1.45 -21.38
CA VAL A 283 4.40 -2.86 -21.73
C VAL A 283 5.23 -3.00 -23.01
N ALA A 284 4.95 -2.18 -24.04
CA ALA A 284 5.74 -2.19 -25.27
C ALA A 284 7.20 -1.75 -25.02
N TRP A 285 7.40 -0.68 -24.25
CA TRP A 285 8.72 -0.21 -23.85
C TRP A 285 9.50 -1.26 -23.06
N ALA A 286 8.85 -1.92 -22.09
CA ALA A 286 9.45 -3.00 -21.32
C ALA A 286 9.87 -4.17 -22.24
N GLY A 287 9.05 -4.49 -23.24
CA GLY A 287 9.40 -5.46 -24.29
C GLY A 287 10.65 -5.06 -25.08
N HIS A 288 10.75 -3.79 -25.49
CA HIS A 288 11.94 -3.27 -26.21
C HIS A 288 13.20 -3.26 -25.34
N VAL A 289 13.09 -2.85 -24.07
CA VAL A 289 14.21 -2.87 -23.13
C VAL A 289 14.67 -4.30 -22.88
N ALA A 290 13.74 -5.21 -22.62
CA ALA A 290 14.05 -6.62 -22.46
C ALA A 290 14.80 -7.13 -23.70
N PHE A 291 14.29 -6.89 -24.91
CA PHE A 291 14.97 -7.31 -26.15
C PHE A 291 16.42 -6.82 -26.24
N ARG A 292 16.71 -5.56 -25.87
CA ARG A 292 18.08 -5.01 -25.94
C ARG A 292 19.07 -5.71 -25.03
N PHE A 293 18.61 -6.25 -23.91
CA PHE A 293 19.47 -7.01 -23.02
C PHE A 293 19.58 -8.48 -23.44
N SER A 294 18.81 -8.92 -24.45
CA SER A 294 18.58 -10.33 -24.73
C SER A 294 19.65 -10.85 -25.65
N PHE A 295 20.25 -11.97 -25.27
CA PHE A 295 21.22 -12.67 -26.12
C PHE A 295 20.54 -13.41 -27.29
N GLY A 296 19.28 -13.08 -27.60
CA GLY A 296 18.52 -13.67 -28.70
C GLY A 296 19.13 -13.29 -30.04
N SER A 297 20.06 -14.10 -30.52
CA SER A 297 20.70 -13.93 -31.83
C SER A 297 19.74 -14.37 -32.94
N GLY A 298 18.80 -13.51 -33.34
CA GLY A 298 18.09 -13.67 -34.61
C GLY A 298 16.58 -13.49 -34.60
N GLN A 299 15.92 -13.31 -33.44
CA GLN A 299 14.51 -12.96 -33.44
C GLN A 299 14.31 -11.48 -33.77
N GLU A 300 13.35 -11.20 -34.66
CA GLU A 300 12.95 -9.82 -34.93
C GLU A 300 12.46 -9.16 -33.63
N PRO A 301 12.90 -7.92 -33.33
CA PRO A 301 12.55 -7.20 -32.10
C PRO A 301 11.03 -7.10 -31.88
N GLU A 302 10.25 -7.10 -32.96
CA GLU A 302 8.79 -7.06 -32.89
C GLU A 302 8.18 -8.36 -32.33
N ALA A 303 8.75 -9.52 -32.64
CA ALA A 303 8.25 -10.81 -32.14
C ALA A 303 8.43 -10.93 -30.62
N ALA A 304 9.61 -10.55 -30.12
CA ALA A 304 9.91 -10.54 -28.69
C ALA A 304 9.01 -9.53 -27.93
N ALA A 305 8.83 -8.32 -28.47
CA ALA A 305 7.94 -7.32 -27.90
C ALA A 305 6.48 -7.79 -27.88
N LYS A 306 6.02 -8.45 -28.95
CA LYS A 306 4.67 -9.04 -29.03
C LYS A 306 4.48 -10.15 -27.99
N ALA A 307 5.43 -11.07 -27.86
CA ALA A 307 5.38 -12.14 -26.86
C ALA A 307 5.32 -11.59 -25.43
N MET A 308 6.11 -10.53 -25.14
CA MET A 308 6.09 -9.86 -23.85
C MET A 308 4.76 -9.14 -23.60
N ARG A 309 4.20 -8.49 -24.62
CA ARG A 309 2.87 -7.86 -24.53
C ARG A 309 1.80 -8.90 -24.23
N THR A 310 1.77 -10.02 -24.95
CA THR A 310 0.80 -11.10 -24.70
C THR A 310 0.96 -11.70 -23.30
N ALA A 311 2.19 -11.75 -22.78
CA ALA A 311 2.46 -12.22 -21.43
C ALA A 311 1.93 -11.29 -20.34
N LEU A 312 2.12 -9.98 -20.50
CA LEU A 312 1.74 -8.97 -19.51
C LEU A 312 0.26 -8.56 -19.64
N ASP A 313 -0.31 -8.61 -20.85
CA ASP A 313 -1.69 -8.22 -21.13
C ASP A 313 -2.73 -9.27 -20.71
N THR A 314 -2.53 -9.85 -19.52
CA THR A 314 -3.57 -10.67 -18.90
C THR A 314 -4.58 -9.75 -18.19
N PRO A 315 -5.88 -10.03 -18.27
CA PRO A 315 -6.90 -9.20 -17.63
C PRO A 315 -6.68 -9.10 -16.12
N VAL A 316 -6.21 -10.18 -15.49
CA VAL A 316 -5.90 -10.23 -14.06
C VAL A 316 -4.81 -9.23 -13.69
N PHE A 317 -3.69 -9.22 -14.42
CA PHE A 317 -2.58 -8.30 -14.16
C PHE A 317 -2.99 -6.84 -14.37
N ARG A 318 -3.76 -6.57 -15.43
CA ARG A 318 -4.32 -5.24 -15.72
C ARG A 318 -5.22 -4.74 -14.59
N TRP A 319 -6.14 -5.58 -14.09
CA TRP A 319 -7.00 -5.23 -12.95
C TRP A 319 -6.21 -5.01 -11.66
N MET A 320 -5.19 -5.82 -11.42
CA MET A 320 -4.33 -5.72 -10.24
C MET A 320 -3.54 -4.40 -10.20
N ILE A 321 -2.97 -3.98 -11.32
CA ILE A 321 -2.32 -2.67 -11.47
C ILE A 321 -3.34 -1.56 -11.24
N LEU A 322 -4.53 -1.66 -11.84
CA LEU A 322 -5.58 -0.65 -11.66
C LEU A 322 -6.01 -0.51 -10.20
N ILE A 323 -6.24 -1.63 -9.51
CA ILE A 323 -6.62 -1.62 -8.08
C ILE A 323 -5.49 -0.97 -7.26
N SER A 324 -4.24 -1.30 -7.55
CA SER A 324 -3.08 -0.74 -6.86
C SER A 324 -2.94 0.78 -7.09
N LEU A 325 -3.07 1.23 -8.33
CA LEU A 325 -3.04 2.65 -8.70
C LEU A 325 -4.21 3.41 -8.09
N SER A 326 -5.42 2.82 -8.10
CA SER A 326 -6.60 3.47 -7.53
C SER A 326 -6.49 3.65 -6.03
N LEU A 327 -6.04 2.61 -5.31
CA LEU A 327 -5.77 2.70 -3.88
C LEU A 327 -4.67 3.72 -3.56
N GLY A 328 -3.59 3.73 -4.35
CA GLY A 328 -2.51 4.74 -4.22
C GLY A 328 -2.99 6.17 -4.45
N ALA A 329 -3.85 6.39 -5.45
CA ALA A 329 -4.44 7.70 -5.74
C ALA A 329 -5.36 8.17 -4.61
N VAL A 330 -6.20 7.28 -4.05
CA VAL A 330 -7.07 7.59 -2.90
C VAL A 330 -6.22 7.99 -1.68
N ILE A 331 -5.18 7.21 -1.36
CA ILE A 331 -4.29 7.52 -0.23
C ILE A 331 -3.59 8.87 -0.43
N SER A 332 -3.13 9.16 -1.65
CA SER A 332 -2.46 10.42 -1.99
C SER A 332 -3.41 11.61 -1.90
N ALA A 333 -4.65 11.46 -2.38
CA ALA A 333 -5.68 12.50 -2.27
C ALA A 333 -6.04 12.80 -0.81
N LEU A 334 -6.18 11.77 0.03
CA LEU A 334 -6.42 11.94 1.47
C LEU A 334 -5.26 12.66 2.17
N ARG A 335 -4.01 12.31 1.84
CA ARG A 335 -2.82 13.02 2.34
C ARG A 335 -2.78 14.47 1.88
N LEU A 336 -3.12 14.75 0.63
CA LEU A 336 -3.20 16.12 0.12
C LEU A 336 -4.25 16.94 0.88
N VAL A 337 -5.43 16.37 1.10
CA VAL A 337 -6.49 17.02 1.90
C VAL A 337 -6.02 17.25 3.34
N GLU A 338 -5.34 16.27 3.94
CA GLU A 338 -4.74 16.41 5.26
C GLU A 338 -3.73 17.56 5.29
N HIS A 339 -2.81 17.63 4.34
CA HIS A 339 -1.81 18.69 4.21
C HIS A 339 -2.46 20.07 4.03
N ILE A 340 -3.46 20.20 3.14
CA ILE A 340 -4.17 21.47 2.92
C ILE A 340 -4.90 21.95 4.18
N ILE A 341 -5.46 21.03 4.96
CA ILE A 341 -6.27 21.34 6.14
C ILE A 341 -5.40 21.60 7.38
N PHE A 342 -4.32 20.86 7.56
CA PHE A 342 -3.51 20.90 8.78
C PHE A 342 -2.19 21.65 8.64
N ASP A 343 -1.49 21.61 7.49
CA ASP A 343 -0.13 22.17 7.34
C ASP A 343 -0.09 23.64 6.91
N ARG A 344 -1.20 24.25 6.47
CA ARG A 344 -1.21 25.68 6.11
C ARG A 344 -0.94 26.64 7.29
N HIS A 345 -0.65 26.13 8.48
CA HIS A 345 -0.63 26.90 9.72
C HIS A 345 0.51 26.52 10.69
N LEU A 346 1.40 25.60 10.28
CA LEU A 346 2.74 25.44 10.86
C LEU A 346 3.71 26.28 10.02
#